data_AF-A0A8X8GLR7-F1
#
_entry.id   AF-A0A8X8GLR7-F1
#
_cell.length_a   1.000
_cell.length_b   1.000
_cell.length_c   1.000
_cell.angle_alpha   90.00
_cell.angle_beta   90.00
_cell.angle_gamma   90.00
#
_symmetry.space_group_name_H-M   'P 1'
#
loop_
_entity.id
_entity.type
_entity.pdbx_description
1 polymer ?
#
loop_
_entity_poly.entity_id
_entity_poly.type
_entity_poly.pdbx_seq_one_letter_code
_entity_poly.pdbx_strand_id
1 'polypeptide(L)'
;MDSKPPAKKPTSKKENLTPTQANSRSQQALQSALIQCQQDLLNTALLAAVVIQIRDMQQNLLWCSANTDQFAGFQQDQILETKPEHYIYSAPILDLTSGEACGEVVLFHSLNQANIFGQLAVTQCAEIIAQKLYTQPFNRLTIHAFSVPQKIMINDQSILLTPRQFEIICILILNPLGLTLEQLHIYLYGDEQISLNTLKSEISYLKNKVGELICARTYQIQAEIHADFKELEDAVDAGYLDTVKQLYQGDFFIKTKSPFLNNWQQILSMRINNLLV
;
A
#
# COMPACT_ATOMS: atom_id res chain seq x y z
N MET A 1 42.25 7.42 -35.49
CA MET A 1 42.86 7.70 -34.17
C MET A 1 41.90 8.62 -33.41
N ASP A 2 40.68 8.18 -33.12
CA ASP A 2 40.31 7.12 -32.17
C ASP A 2 40.83 7.37 -30.76
N SER A 3 39.97 7.89 -29.90
CA SER A 3 39.79 7.43 -28.52
C SER A 3 38.52 8.02 -27.90
N LYS A 4 37.44 7.25 -28.08
CA LYS A 4 36.30 6.96 -27.19
C LYS A 4 36.23 7.70 -25.83
N PRO A 5 35.09 8.33 -25.48
CA PRO A 5 34.81 8.78 -24.11
C PRO A 5 34.26 7.64 -23.22
N PRO A 6 34.47 7.67 -21.88
CA PRO A 6 33.99 6.61 -21.01
C PRO A 6 32.52 6.79 -20.57
N ALA A 7 31.87 5.63 -20.50
CA ALA A 7 30.53 5.25 -20.02
C ALA A 7 29.75 6.19 -19.07
N LYS A 8 28.51 6.51 -19.46
CA LYS A 8 27.40 6.85 -18.55
C LYS A 8 26.90 5.57 -17.86
N LYS A 9 26.90 5.53 -16.52
CA LYS A 9 26.08 4.60 -15.73
C LYS A 9 24.62 5.09 -15.72
N PRO A 10 23.60 4.22 -15.81
CA PRO A 10 22.21 4.63 -15.77
C PRO A 10 21.76 4.89 -14.32
N THR A 11 21.23 6.10 -14.11
CA THR A 11 20.53 6.51 -12.89
C THR A 11 19.11 5.94 -12.90
N SER A 12 18.79 5.12 -11.89
CA SER A 12 17.46 4.62 -11.57
C SER A 12 16.50 5.79 -11.28
N LYS A 13 15.54 6.03 -12.17
CA LYS A 13 14.41 6.93 -11.91
C LYS A 13 13.42 6.22 -10.98
N LYS A 14 13.41 6.62 -9.70
CA LYS A 14 12.24 6.45 -8.83
C LYS A 14 11.18 7.45 -9.33
N GLU A 15 10.07 6.94 -9.85
CA GLU A 15 8.91 7.77 -10.17
C GLU A 15 8.21 8.15 -8.86
N ASN A 16 8.38 9.42 -8.45
CA ASN A 16 7.75 9.99 -7.27
C ASN A 16 6.28 10.28 -7.53
N LEU A 17 5.41 9.88 -6.60
CA LEU A 17 4.05 10.41 -6.47
C LEU A 17 4.11 11.93 -6.28
N THR A 18 3.19 12.67 -6.92
CA THR A 18 3.09 14.12 -6.75
C THR A 18 2.72 14.47 -5.29
N PRO A 19 3.39 15.46 -4.66
CA PRO A 19 3.25 15.76 -3.23
C PRO A 19 1.81 16.01 -2.76
N THR A 20 0.95 16.52 -3.65
CA THR A 20 -0.43 16.90 -3.33
C THR A 20 -1.38 15.71 -3.18
N GLN A 21 -1.15 14.60 -3.90
CA GLN A 21 -1.99 13.38 -3.82
C GLN A 21 -1.51 12.41 -2.73
N ALA A 22 -0.20 12.36 -2.50
CA ALA A 22 0.39 11.64 -1.37
C ALA A 22 -0.10 12.22 -0.03
N ASN A 23 -0.16 13.56 0.10
CA ASN A 23 -0.62 14.21 1.33
C ASN A 23 -2.06 13.83 1.72
N SER A 24 -2.99 13.77 0.76
CA SER A 24 -4.39 13.42 1.06
C SER A 24 -4.55 11.95 1.47
N ARG A 25 -3.76 11.05 0.89
CA ARG A 25 -3.80 9.61 1.20
C ARG A 25 -3.16 9.32 2.56
N SER A 26 -2.02 9.93 2.84
CA SER A 26 -1.34 9.81 4.14
C SER A 26 -2.17 10.41 5.27
N GLN A 27 -2.85 11.54 5.04
CA GLN A 27 -3.77 12.12 6.04
C GLN A 27 -4.98 11.23 6.33
N GLN A 28 -5.61 10.63 5.30
CA GLN A 28 -6.71 9.68 5.49
C GLN A 28 -6.24 8.42 6.23
N ALA A 29 -5.06 7.91 5.89
CA ALA A 29 -4.48 6.77 6.59
C ALA A 29 -4.23 7.07 8.06
N LEU A 30 -3.64 8.23 8.36
CA LEU A 30 -3.41 8.70 9.72
C LEU A 30 -4.71 8.84 10.51
N GLN A 31 -5.73 9.48 9.96
CA GLN A 31 -7.04 9.60 10.63
C GLN A 31 -7.65 8.24 10.99
N SER A 32 -7.59 7.26 10.09
CA SER A 32 -8.12 5.92 10.36
C SER A 32 -7.29 5.16 11.42
N ALA A 33 -5.96 5.29 11.39
CA ALA A 33 -5.08 4.69 12.39
C ALA A 33 -5.36 5.28 13.78
N LEU A 34 -5.65 6.58 13.86
CA LEU A 34 -6.04 7.25 15.10
C LEU A 34 -7.33 6.70 15.70
N ILE A 35 -8.34 6.43 14.89
CA ILE A 35 -9.59 5.80 15.35
C ILE A 35 -9.31 4.44 16.01
N GLN A 36 -8.38 3.67 15.45
CA GLN A 36 -8.00 2.37 16.00
C GLN A 36 -7.16 2.46 17.28
N CYS A 37 -6.30 3.48 17.39
CA CYS A 37 -5.43 3.69 18.54
C CYS A 37 -6.08 4.47 19.68
N GLN A 38 -7.27 5.04 19.46
CA GLN A 38 -7.86 6.04 20.35
C GLN A 38 -7.92 5.57 21.81
N GLN A 39 -8.36 4.33 22.05
CA GLN A 39 -8.48 3.80 23.41
C GLN A 39 -7.12 3.58 24.08
N ASP A 40 -6.13 3.08 23.33
CA ASP A 40 -4.76 2.85 23.85
C ASP A 40 -4.08 4.18 24.20
N LEU A 41 -4.29 5.20 23.38
CA LEU A 41 -3.79 6.56 23.62
C LEU A 41 -4.47 7.21 24.84
N LEU A 42 -5.79 7.04 25.01
CA LEU A 42 -6.51 7.51 26.19
C LEU A 42 -6.03 6.82 27.46
N ASN A 43 -5.83 5.50 27.43
CA ASN A 43 -5.32 4.75 28.56
C ASN A 43 -3.91 5.21 28.95
N THR A 44 -3.05 5.46 27.95
CA THR A 44 -1.69 5.97 28.18
C THR A 44 -1.70 7.37 28.79
N ALA A 45 -2.53 8.28 28.25
CA ALA A 45 -2.72 9.62 28.78
C ALA A 45 -3.20 9.62 30.24
N LEU A 46 -4.17 8.76 30.56
CA LEU A 46 -4.73 8.63 31.91
C LEU A 46 -3.69 8.07 32.90
N LEU A 47 -3.00 6.98 32.54
CA LEU A 47 -2.02 6.33 33.42
C LEU A 47 -0.82 7.23 33.72
N ALA A 48 -0.36 7.99 32.73
CA ALA A 48 0.76 8.91 32.90
C ALA A 48 0.33 10.30 33.42
N ALA A 49 -0.98 10.57 33.55
CA ALA A 49 -1.53 11.87 33.91
C ALA A 49 -1.00 13.02 33.03
N VAL A 50 -1.03 12.80 31.71
CA VAL A 50 -0.52 13.71 30.67
C VAL A 50 -1.62 14.04 29.66
N VAL A 51 -1.44 15.14 28.94
CA VAL A 51 -2.26 15.45 27.75
C VAL A 51 -1.47 15.06 26.51
N ILE A 52 -2.07 14.25 25.64
CA ILE A 52 -1.48 13.84 24.36
C ILE A 52 -2.24 14.53 23.24
N GLN A 53 -1.51 15.20 22.35
CA GLN A 53 -1.99 15.77 21.12
C GLN A 53 -1.36 15.07 19.92
N ILE A 54 -2.14 14.87 18.87
CA ILE A 54 -1.64 14.34 17.61
C ILE A 54 -1.90 15.38 16.54
N ARG A 55 -0.86 15.69 15.79
CA ARG A 55 -0.86 16.74 14.78
C ARG A 55 -0.45 16.18 13.43
N ASP A 56 -0.95 16.80 12.37
CA ASP A 56 -0.44 16.55 11.03
C ASP A 56 0.88 17.32 10.78
N MET A 57 1.47 17.13 9.60
CA MET A 57 2.69 17.84 9.19
C MET A 57 2.53 19.36 9.03
N GLN A 58 1.29 19.85 8.97
CA GLN A 58 0.96 21.27 8.96
C GLN A 58 0.69 21.82 10.38
N GLN A 59 0.95 21.02 11.42
CA GLN A 59 0.70 21.35 12.83
C GLN A 59 -0.78 21.53 13.17
N ASN A 60 -1.70 21.05 12.32
CA ASN A 60 -3.12 21.03 12.64
C ASN A 60 -3.40 19.93 13.66
N LEU A 61 -4.25 20.22 14.65
CA LEU A 61 -4.69 19.23 15.63
C LEU A 61 -5.61 18.20 14.95
N LEU A 62 -5.21 16.94 15.01
CA LEU A 62 -6.01 15.80 14.53
C LEU A 62 -6.75 15.10 15.67
N TRP A 63 -6.13 15.04 16.85
CA TRP A 63 -6.71 14.38 18.01
C TRP A 63 -6.08 14.90 19.31
N CYS A 64 -6.86 14.90 20.39
CA CYS A 64 -6.38 15.21 21.73
C CYS A 64 -7.01 14.28 22.77
N SER A 65 -6.22 13.85 23.76
CA SER A 65 -6.72 13.15 24.94
C SER A 65 -7.57 14.08 25.82
N ALA A 66 -8.59 13.54 26.47
CA ALA A 66 -9.48 14.30 27.33
C ALA A 66 -8.75 14.85 28.59
N ASN A 67 -9.25 15.99 29.07
CA ASN A 67 -8.82 16.73 30.25
C ASN A 67 -8.46 15.82 31.44
N THR A 68 -7.16 15.60 31.66
CA THR A 68 -6.67 15.14 32.96
C THR A 68 -6.91 16.24 34.00
N ASP A 69 -7.22 15.90 35.25
CA ASP A 69 -7.50 16.87 36.34
C ASP A 69 -6.44 17.99 36.47
N GLN A 70 -5.22 17.70 36.02
CA GLN A 70 -4.07 18.61 36.01
C GLN A 70 -4.11 19.72 34.95
N PHE A 71 -5.02 19.65 33.97
CA PHE A 71 -5.15 20.60 32.85
C PHE A 71 -6.57 21.21 32.76
N ALA A 72 -7.28 21.28 33.89
CA ALA A 72 -8.66 21.74 34.00
C ALA A 72 -8.95 23.05 33.22
N GLY A 73 -9.96 23.00 32.34
CA GLY A 73 -10.43 24.13 31.53
C GLY A 73 -10.07 24.05 30.04
N PHE A 74 -9.21 23.12 29.64
CA PHE A 74 -8.87 22.87 28.24
C PHE A 74 -9.95 22.05 27.50
N GLN A 75 -10.20 22.34 26.22
CA GLN A 75 -11.20 21.65 25.38
C GLN A 75 -10.54 20.75 24.34
N GLN A 76 -11.18 19.63 23.99
CA GLN A 76 -10.62 18.59 23.12
C GLN A 76 -10.26 19.07 21.70
N ASP A 77 -10.86 20.18 21.25
CA ASP A 77 -10.66 20.76 19.92
C ASP A 77 -9.69 21.96 19.90
N GLN A 78 -9.04 22.29 21.03
CA GLN A 78 -8.11 23.41 21.12
C GLN A 78 -6.66 22.92 21.05
N ILE A 79 -5.77 23.65 20.38
CA ILE A 79 -4.33 23.40 20.52
C ILE A 79 -3.91 23.89 21.91
N LEU A 80 -3.26 23.04 22.71
CA LEU A 80 -2.78 23.47 24.02
C LEU A 80 -1.54 24.32 23.77
N GLU A 81 -1.65 25.61 24.08
CA GLU A 81 -0.52 26.52 24.00
C GLU A 81 0.49 26.21 25.12
N THR A 82 1.77 26.35 24.76
CA THR A 82 2.89 26.07 25.66
C THR A 82 2.91 27.07 26.81
N LYS A 83 2.62 26.62 28.04
CA LYS A 83 2.84 27.43 29.24
C LYS A 83 4.25 27.19 29.79
N PRO A 84 4.87 28.17 30.48
CA PRO A 84 6.22 28.04 31.04
C PRO A 84 6.39 26.90 32.04
N GLU A 85 5.28 26.47 32.66
CA GLU A 85 5.23 25.39 33.66
C GLU A 85 5.01 23.98 33.09
N HIS A 86 4.87 23.83 31.76
CA HIS A 86 4.66 22.53 31.12
C HIS A 86 5.92 22.01 30.44
N TYR A 87 6.29 20.75 30.71
CA TYR A 87 7.27 20.04 29.88
C TYR A 87 6.57 19.43 28.68
N ILE A 88 7.22 19.55 27.52
CA ILE A 88 6.69 19.11 26.23
C ILE A 88 7.66 18.12 25.64
N TYR A 89 7.14 16.95 25.31
CA TYR A 89 7.87 15.92 24.57
C TYR A 89 7.19 15.72 23.23
N SER A 90 7.97 15.47 22.18
CA SER A 90 7.40 15.10 20.90
C SER A 90 8.14 13.95 20.23
N ALA A 91 7.42 13.24 19.37
CA ALA A 91 7.95 12.19 18.54
C ALA A 91 7.23 12.18 17.17
N PRO A 92 7.96 11.98 16.07
CA PRO A 92 7.37 11.91 14.74
C PRO A 92 6.62 10.59 14.56
N ILE A 93 5.46 10.65 13.92
CA ILE A 93 4.74 9.48 13.44
C ILE A 93 5.30 9.16 12.06
N LEU A 94 6.05 8.06 11.96
CA LEU A 94 6.69 7.65 10.71
C LEU A 94 5.76 6.73 9.91
N ASP A 95 5.65 6.97 8.61
CA ASP A 95 5.18 5.95 7.69
C ASP A 95 6.30 4.92 7.50
N LEU A 96 6.08 3.70 7.97
CA LEU A 96 7.07 2.62 7.92
C LEU A 96 7.42 2.18 6.49
N THR A 97 6.60 2.53 5.49
CA THR A 97 6.84 2.19 4.07
C THR A 97 7.81 3.15 3.41
N SER A 98 7.62 4.45 3.63
CA SER A 98 8.43 5.52 3.02
C SER A 98 9.59 5.98 3.92
N GLY A 99 9.47 5.78 5.23
CA GLY A 99 10.35 6.36 6.24
C GLY A 99 10.11 7.85 6.49
N GLU A 100 9.10 8.46 5.86
CA GLU A 100 8.78 9.88 6.02
C GLU A 100 7.86 10.11 7.22
N ALA A 101 7.97 11.28 7.84
CA ALA A 101 7.05 11.70 8.89
C ALA A 101 5.70 12.10 8.28
N CYS A 102 4.61 11.55 8.82
CA CYS A 102 3.25 11.84 8.40
C CYS A 102 2.45 12.66 9.44
N GLY A 103 2.99 12.79 10.65
CA GLY A 103 2.44 13.59 11.73
C GLY A 103 3.36 13.60 12.94
N GLU A 104 2.88 14.15 14.03
CA GLU A 104 3.63 14.29 15.28
C GLU A 104 2.73 13.96 16.47
N VAL A 105 3.28 13.23 17.45
CA VAL A 105 2.69 13.11 18.78
C VAL A 105 3.37 14.13 19.69
N VAL A 106 2.57 14.91 20.41
CA VAL A 106 3.01 15.89 21.38
C VAL A 106 2.41 15.55 22.73
N LEU A 107 3.23 15.43 23.75
CA LEU A 107 2.82 15.10 25.11
C LEU A 107 3.14 16.28 26.03
N PHE A 108 2.13 16.71 26.78
CA PHE A 108 2.22 17.79 27.76
C PHE A 108 2.16 17.22 29.17
N HIS A 109 3.15 17.59 29.98
CA HIS A 109 3.26 17.17 31.36
C HIS A 109 3.32 18.39 32.30
N SER A 110 2.51 18.38 33.36
CA SER A 110 2.40 19.46 34.35
C SER A 110 3.51 19.46 35.43
N LEU A 111 4.40 18.47 35.45
CA LEU A 111 5.41 18.33 36.51
C LEU A 111 6.63 19.22 36.23
N ASN A 112 7.15 19.88 37.26
CA ASN A 112 8.26 20.84 37.20
C ASN A 112 9.64 20.27 36.83
N GLN A 113 9.77 19.01 36.40
CA GLN A 113 11.05 18.40 36.04
C GLN A 113 10.96 17.56 34.77
N ALA A 114 11.97 17.70 33.90
CA ALA A 114 12.18 16.81 32.78
C ALA A 114 12.39 15.38 33.27
N ASN A 115 11.76 14.42 32.61
CA ASN A 115 11.84 13.01 32.95
C ASN A 115 11.92 12.17 31.67
N ILE A 116 12.86 11.22 31.64
CA ILE A 116 13.10 10.30 30.52
C ILE A 116 11.82 9.53 30.15
N PHE A 117 10.94 9.27 31.12
CA PHE A 117 9.66 8.61 30.87
C PHE A 117 8.72 9.41 29.96
N GLY A 118 8.80 10.74 29.93
CA GLY A 118 8.00 11.56 29.02
C GLY A 118 8.40 11.37 27.56
N GLN A 119 9.72 11.31 27.29
CA GLN A 119 10.24 11.04 25.95
C GLN A 119 9.90 9.61 25.51
N LEU A 120 10.04 8.62 26.41
CA LEU A 120 9.69 7.23 26.10
C LEU A 120 8.19 7.05 25.82
N ALA A 121 7.34 7.70 26.61
CA ALA A 121 5.88 7.64 26.41
C ALA A 121 5.47 8.24 25.07
N VAL A 122 6.00 9.41 24.70
CA VAL A 122 5.66 10.03 23.41
C VAL A 122 6.18 9.22 22.22
N THR A 123 7.39 8.64 22.33
CA THR A 123 7.93 7.73 21.31
C THR A 123 7.08 6.47 21.19
N GLN A 124 6.68 5.85 22.30
CA GLN A 124 5.80 4.67 22.28
C GLN A 124 4.43 4.98 21.64
N CYS A 125 3.83 6.12 21.96
CA CYS A 125 2.58 6.54 21.32
C CYS A 125 2.75 6.72 19.80
N ALA A 126 3.85 7.34 19.36
CA ALA A 126 4.15 7.50 17.94
C ALA A 126 4.34 6.15 17.24
N GLU A 127 5.01 5.19 17.89
CA GLU A 127 5.20 3.83 17.38
C GLU A 127 3.88 3.05 17.27
N ILE A 128 2.99 3.15 18.26
CA ILE A 128 1.67 2.51 18.21
C ILE A 128 0.88 3.02 16.98
N ILE A 129 0.89 4.33 16.76
CA ILE A 129 0.20 4.93 15.62
C ILE A 129 0.87 4.53 14.30
N ALA A 130 2.21 4.54 14.23
CA ALA A 130 2.98 4.10 13.06
C ALA A 130 2.73 2.61 12.72
N GLN A 131 2.62 1.76 13.73
CA GLN A 131 2.27 0.35 13.52
C GLN A 131 0.85 0.21 12.97
N LYS A 132 -0.13 0.98 13.46
CA LYS A 132 -1.52 0.97 12.97
C LYS A 132 -1.70 1.61 11.61
N LEU A 133 -0.87 2.59 11.26
CA LEU A 133 -0.72 3.09 9.89
C LEU A 133 -0.30 1.98 8.93
N TYR A 134 0.59 1.08 9.37
CA TYR A 134 1.03 -0.07 8.58
C TYR A 134 0.07 -1.28 8.67
N THR A 135 -0.71 -1.41 9.76
CA THR A 135 -1.74 -2.45 9.93
C THR A 135 -3.11 -2.06 9.37
N GLN A 136 -3.18 -1.00 8.55
CA GLN A 136 -4.29 -0.92 7.60
C GLN A 136 -4.37 -2.24 6.83
N PRO A 137 -5.56 -2.84 6.65
CA PRO A 137 -5.69 -4.04 5.84
C PRO A 137 -5.45 -3.61 4.38
N PHE A 138 -4.19 -3.56 3.95
CA PHE A 138 -3.93 -3.73 2.53
C PHE A 138 -4.51 -5.09 2.21
N ASN A 139 -5.58 -5.11 1.41
CA ASN A 139 -6.12 -6.36 0.94
C ASN A 139 -4.95 -7.14 0.32
N ARG A 140 -4.65 -8.32 0.85
CA ARG A 140 -3.64 -9.20 0.27
C ARG A 140 -4.30 -9.95 -0.85
N LEU A 141 -3.84 -9.73 -2.07
CA LEU A 141 -4.28 -10.48 -3.24
C LEU A 141 -3.26 -11.58 -3.53
N THR A 142 -3.65 -12.83 -3.30
CA THR A 142 -2.82 -13.99 -3.64
C THR A 142 -3.38 -14.70 -4.86
N ILE A 143 -2.53 -14.95 -5.86
CA ILE A 143 -2.89 -15.63 -7.11
C ILE A 143 -1.95 -16.78 -7.36
N HIS A 144 -2.56 -17.94 -7.61
CA HIS A 144 -1.89 -19.11 -8.17
C HIS A 144 -2.47 -19.34 -9.57
N ALA A 145 -1.88 -18.69 -10.58
CA ALA A 145 -2.28 -18.81 -11.98
C ALA A 145 -1.77 -20.09 -12.63
N PHE A 146 -0.72 -20.70 -12.07
CA PHE A 146 -0.10 -21.92 -12.58
C PHE A 146 -0.71 -23.18 -11.97
N SER A 147 -1.50 -23.05 -10.90
CA SER A 147 -2.22 -24.18 -10.33
C SER A 147 -3.43 -24.58 -11.18
N VAL A 148 -3.79 -25.86 -11.17
CA VAL A 148 -5.03 -26.37 -11.76
C VAL A 148 -5.89 -26.98 -10.63
N PRO A 149 -7.06 -26.40 -10.30
CA PRO A 149 -7.63 -25.16 -10.84
C PRO A 149 -6.84 -23.91 -10.40
N GLN A 150 -6.99 -22.82 -11.16
CA GLN A 150 -6.45 -21.51 -10.81
C GLN A 150 -7.12 -21.00 -9.53
N LYS A 151 -6.33 -20.41 -8.63
CA LYS A 151 -6.82 -19.93 -7.34
C LYS A 151 -6.54 -18.45 -7.17
N ILE A 152 -7.50 -17.77 -6.57
CA ILE A 152 -7.40 -16.37 -6.18
C ILE A 152 -7.96 -16.21 -4.78
N MET A 153 -7.23 -15.52 -3.92
CA MET A 153 -7.61 -15.26 -2.54
C MET A 153 -7.43 -13.78 -2.21
N ILE A 154 -8.38 -13.23 -1.45
CA ILE A 154 -8.26 -11.92 -0.82
C ILE A 154 -8.18 -12.14 0.69
N ASN A 155 -7.12 -11.67 1.34
CA ASN A 155 -6.92 -11.84 2.78
C ASN A 155 -7.11 -13.31 3.20
N ASP A 156 -6.50 -14.22 2.44
CA ASP A 156 -6.57 -15.69 2.61
C ASP A 156 -7.97 -16.31 2.41
N GLN A 157 -8.96 -15.54 1.94
CA GLN A 157 -10.29 -16.03 1.57
C GLN A 157 -10.39 -16.28 0.07
N SER A 158 -10.71 -17.52 -0.32
CA SER A 158 -10.86 -17.90 -1.73
C SER A 158 -12.08 -17.26 -2.37
N ILE A 159 -11.91 -16.78 -3.62
CA ILE A 159 -12.97 -16.15 -4.40
C ILE A 159 -13.17 -16.87 -5.72
N LEU A 160 -14.44 -17.01 -6.12
CA LEU A 160 -14.81 -17.60 -7.39
C LEU A 160 -14.97 -16.51 -8.45
N LEU A 161 -14.03 -16.49 -9.40
CA LEU A 161 -14.06 -15.62 -10.57
C LEU A 161 -14.40 -16.41 -11.83
N THR A 162 -15.04 -15.75 -12.79
CA THR A 162 -15.13 -16.27 -14.16
C THR A 162 -13.72 -16.28 -14.79
N PRO A 163 -13.45 -17.09 -15.83
CA PRO A 163 -12.18 -17.03 -16.53
C PRO A 163 -11.84 -15.61 -17.02
N ARG A 164 -12.86 -14.86 -17.49
CA ARG A 164 -12.69 -13.49 -17.96
C ARG A 164 -12.35 -12.50 -16.82
N GLN A 165 -12.98 -12.66 -15.65
CA GLN A 165 -12.64 -11.89 -14.45
C GLN A 165 -11.22 -12.15 -13.97
N PHE A 166 -10.80 -13.42 -14.02
CA PHE A 166 -9.44 -13.82 -13.67
C PHE A 166 -8.41 -13.19 -14.61
N GLU A 167 -8.67 -13.18 -15.93
CA GLU A 167 -7.84 -12.50 -16.92
C GLU A 167 -7.71 -11.01 -16.63
N ILE A 168 -8.82 -10.32 -16.32
CA ILE A 168 -8.79 -8.89 -15.97
C ILE A 168 -7.85 -8.66 -14.78
N ILE A 169 -7.98 -9.44 -13.70
CA ILE A 169 -7.10 -9.30 -12.54
C ILE A 169 -5.62 -9.52 -12.91
N CYS A 170 -5.31 -10.56 -13.69
CA CYS A 170 -3.93 -10.85 -14.11
C CYS A 170 -3.34 -9.71 -14.96
N ILE A 171 -4.12 -9.17 -15.90
CA ILE A 171 -3.71 -8.01 -16.71
C ILE A 171 -3.43 -6.80 -15.82
N LEU A 172 -4.28 -6.53 -14.82
CA LEU A 172 -4.07 -5.42 -13.90
C LEU A 172 -2.84 -5.60 -13.00
N ILE A 173 -2.50 -6.83 -12.61
CA ILE A 173 -1.27 -7.13 -11.86
C ILE A 173 -0.03 -6.85 -12.71
N LEU A 174 -0.05 -7.27 -13.99
CA LEU A 174 1.04 -7.01 -14.95
C LEU A 174 1.14 -5.53 -15.34
N ASN A 175 0.15 -4.69 -14.97
CA ASN A 175 0.12 -3.26 -15.25
C ASN A 175 -0.07 -2.45 -13.95
N PRO A 176 0.96 -2.38 -13.08
CA PRO A 176 0.84 -1.81 -11.73
C PRO A 176 0.51 -0.31 -11.72
N LEU A 177 0.77 0.42 -12.81
CA LEU A 177 0.39 1.84 -12.97
C LEU A 177 -1.12 2.02 -13.23
N GLY A 178 -1.83 0.92 -13.51
CA GLY A 178 -3.24 0.90 -13.86
C GLY A 178 -3.51 1.15 -15.34
N LEU A 179 -4.74 0.87 -15.75
CA LEU A 179 -5.19 1.00 -17.14
C LEU A 179 -6.47 1.83 -17.24
N THR A 180 -6.66 2.53 -18.36
CA THR A 180 -7.97 3.07 -18.72
C THR A 180 -8.90 1.94 -19.20
N LEU A 181 -10.19 2.24 -19.34
CA LEU A 181 -11.16 1.27 -19.86
C LEU A 181 -10.80 0.81 -21.28
N GLU A 182 -10.39 1.74 -22.12
CA GLU A 182 -10.02 1.50 -23.51
C GLU A 182 -8.76 0.64 -23.61
N GLN A 183 -7.75 0.91 -22.78
CA GLN A 183 -6.53 0.10 -22.71
C GLN A 183 -6.82 -1.32 -22.25
N LEU A 184 -7.60 -1.46 -21.18
CA LEU A 184 -8.00 -2.77 -20.67
C LEU A 184 -8.83 -3.56 -21.71
N HIS A 185 -9.68 -2.87 -22.47
CA HIS A 185 -10.43 -3.48 -23.57
C HIS A 185 -9.50 -4.06 -24.64
N ILE A 186 -8.53 -3.28 -25.11
CA ILE A 186 -7.54 -3.73 -26.10
C ILE A 186 -6.75 -4.93 -25.57
N TYR A 187 -6.33 -4.90 -24.29
CA TYR A 187 -5.55 -6.00 -23.71
C TYR A 187 -6.38 -7.29 -23.55
N LEU A 188 -7.68 -7.16 -23.30
CA LEU A 188 -8.56 -8.29 -23.04
C LEU A 188 -9.16 -8.91 -24.32
N TYR A 189 -9.43 -8.09 -25.34
CA TYR A 189 -10.20 -8.47 -26.53
C TYR A 189 -9.45 -8.22 -27.85
N GLY A 190 -8.42 -7.38 -27.89
CA GLY A 190 -7.71 -7.05 -29.12
C GLY A 190 -8.64 -6.45 -30.17
N ASP A 191 -8.68 -7.06 -31.36
CA ASP A 191 -9.51 -6.63 -32.49
C ASP A 191 -10.94 -7.18 -32.47
N GLU A 192 -11.33 -7.93 -31.42
CA GLU A 192 -12.70 -8.43 -31.29
C GLU A 192 -13.70 -7.27 -31.16
N GLN A 193 -14.83 -7.37 -31.87
CA GLN A 193 -15.90 -6.36 -31.89
C GLN A 193 -16.80 -6.45 -30.65
N ILE A 194 -16.20 -6.38 -29.46
CA ILE A 194 -16.91 -6.37 -28.17
C ILE A 194 -17.10 -4.91 -27.73
N SER A 195 -18.30 -4.56 -27.29
CA SER A 195 -18.57 -3.18 -26.85
C SER A 195 -17.89 -2.86 -25.51
N LEU A 196 -17.43 -1.62 -25.34
CA LEU A 196 -16.93 -1.11 -24.05
C LEU A 196 -17.96 -1.24 -22.92
N ASN A 197 -19.26 -1.19 -23.24
CA ASN A 197 -20.33 -1.39 -22.27
C ASN A 197 -20.31 -2.80 -21.67
N THR A 198 -19.97 -3.82 -22.48
CA THR A 198 -19.82 -5.20 -22.01
C THR A 198 -18.69 -5.29 -20.98
N LEU A 199 -17.55 -4.65 -21.26
CA LEU A 199 -16.43 -4.58 -20.32
C LEU A 199 -16.79 -3.84 -19.03
N LYS A 200 -17.50 -2.71 -19.13
CA LYS A 200 -17.97 -1.96 -17.94
C LYS A 200 -18.83 -2.84 -17.03
N SER A 201 -19.75 -3.62 -17.61
CA SER A 201 -20.57 -4.55 -16.85
C SER A 201 -19.72 -5.62 -16.17
N GLU A 202 -18.77 -6.24 -16.89
CA GLU A 202 -17.88 -7.26 -16.32
C GLU A 202 -17.05 -6.70 -15.15
N ILE A 203 -16.52 -5.48 -15.28
CA ILE A 203 -15.77 -4.81 -14.20
C ILE A 203 -16.67 -4.48 -13.02
N SER A 204 -17.91 -4.06 -13.27
CA SER A 204 -18.88 -3.81 -12.20
C SER A 204 -19.15 -5.08 -11.40
N TYR A 205 -19.37 -6.21 -12.07
CA TYR A 205 -19.50 -7.51 -11.42
C TYR A 205 -18.24 -7.93 -10.68
N LEU A 206 -17.07 -7.70 -11.26
CA LEU A 206 -15.79 -7.98 -10.61
C LEU A 206 -15.66 -7.16 -9.31
N LYS A 207 -15.89 -5.85 -9.35
CA LYS A 207 -15.82 -4.96 -8.19
C LYS A 207 -16.78 -5.37 -7.07
N ASN A 208 -17.97 -5.86 -7.41
CA ASN A 208 -18.89 -6.38 -6.40
C ASN A 208 -18.37 -7.64 -5.69
N LYS A 209 -17.48 -8.42 -6.33
CA LYS A 209 -16.85 -9.60 -5.72
C LYS A 209 -15.57 -9.27 -4.96
N VAL A 210 -14.75 -8.36 -5.50
CA VAL A 210 -13.40 -8.07 -4.99
C VAL A 210 -13.35 -6.83 -4.10
N GLY A 211 -14.48 -6.13 -3.95
CA GLY A 211 -14.61 -4.91 -3.15
C GLY A 211 -13.80 -3.75 -3.72
N GLU A 212 -13.20 -2.97 -2.83
CA GLU A 212 -12.44 -1.75 -3.14
C GLU A 212 -11.03 -2.03 -3.70
N LEU A 213 -10.71 -3.28 -4.03
CA LEU A 213 -9.42 -3.67 -4.61
C LEU A 213 -9.06 -2.96 -5.90
N ILE A 214 -10.05 -2.56 -6.71
CA ILE A 214 -9.84 -1.97 -8.02
C ILE A 214 -10.28 -0.50 -8.01
N CYS A 215 -9.32 0.41 -8.18
CA CYS A 215 -9.59 1.84 -8.26
C CYS A 215 -10.57 2.19 -9.41
N ALA A 216 -11.37 3.25 -9.22
CA ALA A 216 -12.43 3.64 -10.15
C ALA A 216 -11.94 4.42 -11.37
N ARG A 217 -10.89 5.23 -11.21
CA ARG A 217 -10.44 6.17 -12.24
C ARG A 217 -9.41 5.54 -13.19
N THR A 218 -8.46 4.82 -12.61
CA THR A 218 -7.53 3.93 -13.30
C THR A 218 -7.83 2.54 -12.76
N TYR A 219 -8.11 1.56 -13.63
CA TYR A 219 -8.25 0.18 -13.20
C TYR A 219 -6.88 -0.28 -12.73
N GLN A 220 -6.67 -0.18 -11.43
CA GLN A 220 -5.42 -0.44 -10.75
C GLN A 220 -5.74 -1.21 -9.47
N ILE A 221 -4.95 -2.25 -9.19
CA ILE A 221 -5.08 -3.03 -7.98
C ILE A 221 -4.41 -2.29 -6.82
N GLN A 222 -5.15 -2.03 -5.75
CA GLN A 222 -4.66 -1.42 -4.51
C GLN A 222 -4.56 -2.49 -3.42
N ALA A 223 -3.55 -3.34 -3.54
CA ALA A 223 -3.31 -4.49 -2.67
C ALA A 223 -1.83 -4.84 -2.55
N GLU A 224 -1.48 -5.56 -1.50
CA GLU A 224 -0.26 -6.36 -1.47
C GLU A 224 -0.47 -7.56 -2.41
N ILE A 225 0.30 -7.64 -3.51
CA ILE A 225 0.11 -8.66 -4.54
C ILE A 225 1.15 -9.78 -4.38
N HIS A 226 0.67 -11.01 -4.23
CA HIS A 226 1.45 -12.24 -4.27
C HIS A 226 0.98 -13.07 -5.47
N ALA A 227 1.76 -13.10 -6.54
CA ALA A 227 1.39 -13.78 -7.78
C ALA A 227 2.53 -14.64 -8.29
N ASP A 228 2.28 -15.94 -8.45
CA ASP A 228 3.25 -16.93 -8.92
C ASP A 228 3.88 -16.56 -10.28
N PHE A 229 3.08 -16.01 -11.19
CA PHE A 229 3.56 -15.57 -12.50
C PHE A 229 4.46 -14.32 -12.44
N LYS A 230 4.24 -13.44 -11.46
CA LYS A 230 5.09 -12.27 -11.24
C LYS A 230 6.41 -12.69 -10.58
N GLU A 231 6.35 -13.61 -9.63
CA GLU A 231 7.54 -14.20 -9.01
C GLU A 231 8.42 -14.90 -10.05
N LEU A 232 7.81 -15.62 -11.00
CA LEU A 232 8.53 -16.23 -12.12
C LEU A 232 9.17 -15.18 -13.04
N GLU A 233 8.45 -14.12 -13.39
CA GLU A 233 9.01 -13.02 -14.21
C GLU A 233 10.19 -12.34 -13.52
N ASP A 234 10.05 -12.00 -12.23
CA ASP A 234 11.11 -11.41 -11.41
C ASP A 234 12.33 -12.34 -11.31
N ALA A 235 12.12 -13.67 -11.17
CA ALA A 235 13.20 -14.65 -11.14
C ALA A 235 13.93 -14.80 -12.48
N VAL A 236 13.20 -14.72 -13.60
CA VAL A 236 13.76 -14.70 -14.96
C VAL A 236 14.57 -13.43 -15.18
N ASP A 237 14.07 -12.27 -14.77
CA ASP A 237 14.79 -10.99 -14.83
C ASP A 237 16.09 -11.01 -14.00
N ALA A 238 16.06 -11.63 -12.82
CA ALA A 238 17.21 -11.75 -11.94
C ALA A 238 18.20 -12.87 -12.35
N GLY A 239 17.81 -13.77 -13.25
CA GLY A 239 18.60 -14.93 -13.64
C GLY A 239 18.69 -16.03 -12.57
N TYR A 240 17.72 -16.11 -11.66
CA TYR A 240 17.68 -17.12 -10.59
C TYR A 240 17.18 -18.48 -11.12
N LEU A 241 18.10 -19.24 -11.74
CA LEU A 241 17.79 -20.50 -12.42
C LEU A 241 17.08 -21.54 -11.54
N ASP A 242 17.48 -21.69 -10.29
CA ASP A 242 16.88 -22.67 -9.37
C ASP A 242 15.41 -22.32 -9.08
N THR A 243 15.13 -21.04 -8.81
CA THR A 243 13.77 -20.51 -8.62
C THR A 243 12.93 -20.66 -9.89
N VAL A 244 13.50 -20.35 -11.06
CA VAL A 244 12.82 -20.52 -12.36
C VAL A 244 12.43 -22.00 -12.57
N LYS A 245 13.35 -22.95 -12.33
CA LYS A 245 13.06 -24.39 -12.45
C LYS A 245 12.00 -24.88 -11.47
N GLN A 246 11.95 -24.30 -10.27
CA GLN A 246 10.96 -24.66 -9.26
C GLN A 246 9.56 -24.14 -9.60
N LEU A 247 9.47 -22.91 -10.11
CA LEU A 247 8.20 -22.24 -10.42
C LEU A 247 7.65 -22.63 -11.79
N TYR A 248 8.52 -22.87 -12.78
CA TYR A 248 8.11 -23.27 -14.13
C TYR A 248 7.76 -24.76 -14.17
N GLN A 249 6.47 -25.06 -14.00
CA GLN A 249 5.93 -26.44 -14.01
C GLN A 249 5.24 -26.83 -15.33
N GLY A 250 5.41 -26.03 -16.38
CA GLY A 250 4.81 -26.25 -17.70
C GLY A 250 4.06 -25.05 -18.22
N ASP A 251 3.14 -25.27 -19.16
CA ASP A 251 2.36 -24.19 -19.77
C ASP A 251 1.41 -23.53 -18.76
N PHE A 252 1.48 -22.21 -18.68
CA PHE A 252 0.61 -21.38 -17.86
C PHE A 252 -0.34 -20.57 -18.75
N PHE A 253 -1.45 -20.05 -18.22
CA PHE A 253 -2.47 -19.33 -19.00
C PHE A 253 -3.03 -20.07 -20.25
N ILE A 254 -2.90 -21.40 -20.37
CA ILE A 254 -3.27 -22.22 -21.55
C ILE A 254 -4.66 -21.91 -22.15
N LYS A 255 -5.63 -21.55 -21.32
CA LYS A 255 -7.02 -21.31 -21.72
C LYS A 255 -7.38 -19.83 -21.88
N THR A 256 -6.39 -18.93 -21.80
CA THR A 256 -6.67 -17.50 -21.89
C THR A 256 -7.08 -17.11 -23.30
N LYS A 257 -8.13 -16.28 -23.37
CA LYS A 257 -8.57 -15.63 -24.60
C LYS A 257 -8.04 -14.20 -24.72
N SER A 258 -7.34 -13.70 -23.70
CA SER A 258 -6.72 -12.38 -23.76
C SER A 258 -5.51 -12.41 -24.70
N PRO A 259 -5.46 -11.53 -25.72
CA PRO A 259 -4.27 -11.42 -26.57
C PRO A 259 -3.05 -10.92 -25.78
N PHE A 260 -3.26 -10.04 -24.78
CA PHE A 260 -2.18 -9.56 -23.92
C PHE A 260 -1.54 -10.70 -23.11
N LEU A 261 -2.34 -11.51 -22.42
CA LEU A 261 -1.81 -12.62 -21.62
C LEU A 261 -1.17 -13.70 -22.47
N ASN A 262 -1.72 -13.99 -23.65
CA ASN A 262 -1.10 -14.90 -24.62
C ASN A 262 0.27 -14.40 -25.07
N ASN A 263 0.38 -13.12 -25.43
CA ASN A 263 1.66 -12.52 -25.84
C ASN A 263 2.66 -12.52 -24.68
N TRP A 264 2.23 -12.14 -23.48
CA TRP A 264 3.07 -12.17 -22.28
C TRP A 264 3.59 -13.58 -21.99
N GLN A 265 2.72 -14.60 -22.05
CA GLN A 265 3.10 -16.00 -21.89
C GLN A 265 4.14 -16.43 -22.91
N GLN A 266 3.93 -16.13 -24.20
CA GLN A 266 4.87 -16.51 -25.26
C GLN A 266 6.25 -15.87 -25.04
N ILE A 267 6.30 -14.57 -24.72
CA ILE A 267 7.54 -13.85 -24.44
C ILE A 267 8.25 -14.48 -23.23
N LEU A 268 7.54 -14.71 -22.13
CA LEU A 268 8.14 -15.27 -20.93
C LEU A 268 8.66 -16.70 -21.17
N SER A 269 7.90 -17.55 -21.86
CA SER A 269 8.34 -18.90 -22.22
C SER A 269 9.61 -18.89 -23.09
N MET A 270 9.72 -17.97 -24.06
CA MET A 270 10.95 -17.82 -24.84
C MET A 270 12.14 -17.42 -23.97
N ARG A 271 11.94 -16.48 -23.04
CA ARG A 271 12.98 -16.03 -22.10
C ARG A 271 13.44 -17.16 -21.18
N ILE A 272 12.51 -17.95 -20.65
CA ILE A 272 12.81 -19.12 -19.81
C ILE A 272 13.62 -20.15 -20.61
N ASN A 273 13.18 -20.49 -21.82
CA ASN A 273 13.91 -21.45 -22.66
C ASN A 273 15.34 -20.99 -22.95
N ASN A 274 15.55 -19.70 -23.22
CA ASN A 274 16.89 -19.16 -23.44
C ASN A 274 17.77 -19.15 -22.18
N LEU A 275 17.19 -19.14 -20.98
CA LEU A 275 17.93 -19.21 -19.71
C LEU A 275 18.25 -20.65 -19.30
N LEU A 276 17.43 -21.62 -19.70
CA LEU A 276 17.56 -23.02 -19.31
C LEU A 276 18.42 -23.85 -20.28
N VAL A 277 18.69 -23.34 -21.48
CA VAL A 277 19.60 -23.92 -22.49
C VAL A 277 21.04 -23.49 -22.22
#